data_AF-A0A662SVJ1-F1
#
_entry.id   AF-A0A662SVJ1-F1
#
_cell.length_a   1.000
_cell.length_b   1.000
_cell.length_c   1.000
_cell.angle_alpha   90.00
_cell.angle_beta   90.00
_cell.angle_gamma   90.00
#
_symmetry.space_group_name_H-M   'P 1'
#
loop_
_entity.id
_entity.type
_entity.pdbx_description
1 polymer ?
#
loop_
_entity_poly.entity_id
_entity_poly.type
_entity_poly.pdbx_seq_one_letter_code
_entity_poly.pdbx_strand_id
1 'polypeptide(L)'
;MADAARRLGGRRGQLLVMFAVSGMLDEAVKELTDRFETRLARKVVYAAGEQLPFRLAQVKVGNEPRRGVRAELYRSILAAVEEVNPILEERTRMLHEKARELGFRSYAELSLSFKSFRVDELRQAASVLCRETEGLYSSEMERMLEEKAGVSLREAERHDVAYLFRATEFDKYFPAEEMVGKLLKTIKGMGLELRGVKLDIEARPRKSPRAFCAPVRVPWDVRLVVMPKGGFDDYMALFHEAGHALHAAYTSPELPAELRRLWEGSVAETYAFLVEYLLTCESWLKEHTELKGGELRRFLRLQGLYKLYYLRRYAGKVEYELRLHSDGLAEAREWYVQELQSRLIFKQPHQYYLYDVDDMMYSADYLAAWLVEAQLRSYLASELGEHWYAREEAGKLLRRLWSRGGEPTVRELLSEAGYSKLNARPLIEEAKMMIEEK
;
A
#
# COMPACT_ATOMS: atom_id res chain seq x y z
N MET A 1 -14.99 4.22 24.62
CA MET A 1 -14.17 3.16 23.99
C MET A 1 -13.13 2.54 24.93
N ALA A 2 -12.26 3.32 25.58
CA ALA A 2 -11.22 2.78 26.47
C ALA A 2 -11.76 1.90 27.62
N ASP A 3 -12.93 2.23 28.17
CA ASP A 3 -13.57 1.43 29.21
C ASP A 3 -14.12 0.09 28.69
N ALA A 4 -14.75 0.08 27.50
CA ALA A 4 -15.19 -1.15 26.83
C ALA A 4 -13.98 -2.04 26.45
N ALA A 5 -12.91 -1.46 25.90
CA ALA A 5 -11.69 -2.19 25.56
C ALA A 5 -11.00 -2.81 26.79
N ARG A 6 -10.96 -2.09 27.93
CA ARG A 6 -10.42 -2.62 29.19
C ARG A 6 -11.28 -3.75 29.75
N ARG A 7 -12.61 -3.60 29.73
CA ARG A 7 -13.56 -4.64 30.16
C ARG A 7 -13.52 -5.90 29.28
N LEU A 8 -13.12 -5.77 28.02
CA LEU A 8 -13.03 -6.85 27.03
C LEU A 8 -11.60 -7.44 26.89
N GLY A 9 -10.70 -7.19 27.84
CA GLY A 9 -9.42 -7.91 27.95
C GLY A 9 -8.27 -7.33 27.13
N GLY A 10 -8.08 -6.00 27.14
CA GLY A 10 -6.89 -5.37 26.56
C GLY A 10 -6.92 -5.32 25.03
N ARG A 11 -5.89 -5.84 24.36
CA ARG A 11 -5.75 -5.78 22.89
C ARG A 11 -6.93 -6.43 22.15
N ARG A 12 -7.42 -7.57 22.65
CA ARG A 12 -8.63 -8.22 22.13
C ARG A 12 -9.83 -7.28 22.13
N GLY A 13 -10.04 -6.59 23.24
CA GLY A 13 -11.11 -5.60 23.39
C GLY A 13 -10.97 -4.43 22.43
N GLN A 14 -9.76 -3.92 22.22
CA GLN A 14 -9.49 -2.84 21.27
C GLN A 14 -9.85 -3.24 19.83
N LEU A 15 -9.43 -4.43 19.40
CA LEU A 15 -9.72 -4.95 18.05
C LEU A 15 -11.21 -5.21 17.84
N LEU A 16 -11.91 -5.75 18.83
CA LEU A 16 -13.36 -5.94 18.77
C LEU A 16 -14.11 -4.61 18.63
N VAL A 17 -13.70 -3.59 19.39
CA VAL A 17 -14.30 -2.26 19.30
C VAL A 17 -14.01 -1.63 17.93
N MET A 18 -12.77 -1.78 17.42
CA MET A 18 -12.42 -1.34 16.06
C MET A 18 -13.32 -1.99 15.02
N PHE A 19 -13.45 -3.32 15.04
CA PHE A 19 -14.29 -4.07 14.11
C PHE A 19 -15.76 -3.65 14.17
N ALA A 20 -16.31 -3.47 15.37
CA ALA A 20 -17.70 -3.05 15.54
C ALA A 20 -17.92 -1.62 15.02
N VAL A 21 -17.03 -0.69 15.35
CA VAL A 21 -17.15 0.72 14.94
C VAL A 21 -16.95 0.86 13.42
N SER A 22 -15.95 0.19 12.83
CA SER A 22 -15.74 0.22 11.38
C SER A 22 -16.95 -0.35 10.66
N GLY A 23 -17.47 -1.51 11.10
CA GLY A 23 -18.67 -2.11 10.51
C GLY A 23 -19.92 -1.22 10.63
N MET A 24 -20.08 -0.51 11.73
CA MET A 24 -21.18 0.47 11.89
C MET A 24 -21.04 1.66 10.93
N LEU A 25 -19.81 2.17 10.74
CA LEU A 25 -19.54 3.26 9.81
C LEU A 25 -19.76 2.81 8.37
N ASP A 26 -19.26 1.63 8.00
CA ASP A 26 -19.43 1.04 6.68
C ASP A 26 -20.90 0.84 6.34
N GLU A 27 -21.69 0.30 7.27
CA GLU A 27 -23.14 0.12 7.05
C GLU A 27 -23.86 1.46 6.92
N ALA A 28 -23.46 2.49 7.70
CA ALA A 28 -24.06 3.82 7.61
C ALA A 28 -23.89 4.44 6.20
N VAL A 29 -22.74 4.22 5.55
CA VAL A 29 -22.45 4.79 4.22
C VAL A 29 -22.55 3.80 3.07
N LYS A 30 -23.09 2.61 3.32
CA LYS A 30 -23.15 1.51 2.36
C LYS A 30 -23.86 1.90 1.06
N GLU A 31 -25.02 2.52 1.15
CA GLU A 31 -25.79 2.92 -0.04
C GLU A 31 -25.02 3.97 -0.88
N LEU A 32 -24.32 4.91 -0.23
CA LEU A 32 -23.49 5.90 -0.93
C LEU A 32 -22.29 5.25 -1.60
N THR A 33 -21.69 4.28 -0.91
CA THR A 33 -20.56 3.48 -1.43
C THR A 33 -20.98 2.69 -2.67
N ASP A 34 -22.08 1.94 -2.58
CA ASP A 34 -22.65 1.19 -3.70
C ASP A 34 -23.02 2.10 -4.88
N ARG A 35 -23.56 3.29 -4.60
CA ARG A 35 -23.94 4.27 -5.62
C ARG A 35 -22.73 4.77 -6.42
N PHE A 36 -21.65 5.21 -5.77
CA PHE A 36 -20.49 5.74 -6.51
C PHE A 36 -19.73 4.63 -7.23
N GLU A 37 -19.56 3.45 -6.60
CA GLU A 37 -18.92 2.29 -7.22
C GLU A 37 -19.69 1.82 -8.45
N THR A 38 -21.03 1.70 -8.34
CA THR A 38 -21.89 1.33 -9.48
C THR A 38 -21.80 2.36 -10.60
N ARG A 39 -21.77 3.66 -10.25
CA ARG A 39 -21.68 4.74 -11.24
C ARG A 39 -20.36 4.67 -12.02
N LEU A 40 -19.23 4.48 -11.34
CA LEU A 40 -17.93 4.33 -11.99
C LEU A 40 -17.79 3.02 -12.75
N ALA A 41 -18.33 1.91 -12.23
CA ALA A 41 -18.30 0.61 -12.91
C ALA A 41 -19.06 0.63 -14.25
N ARG A 42 -20.12 1.44 -14.36
CA ARG A 42 -20.90 1.64 -15.60
C ARG A 42 -20.34 2.76 -16.48
N LYS A 43 -19.40 3.55 -15.98
CA LYS A 43 -18.88 4.71 -16.69
C LYS A 43 -18.04 4.27 -17.88
N VAL A 44 -18.35 4.84 -19.03
CA VAL A 44 -17.53 4.77 -20.25
C VAL A 44 -16.90 6.14 -20.45
N VAL A 45 -15.60 6.16 -20.71
CA VAL A 45 -14.86 7.36 -21.07
C VAL A 45 -14.50 7.32 -22.55
N TYR A 46 -14.43 8.50 -23.14
CA TYR A 46 -14.12 8.70 -24.56
C TYR A 46 -12.74 9.32 -24.68
N ALA A 47 -11.87 8.73 -25.49
CA ALA A 47 -10.59 9.34 -25.84
C ALA A 47 -10.05 8.74 -27.14
N ALA A 48 -9.46 9.59 -27.99
CA ALA A 48 -8.83 9.19 -29.24
C ALA A 48 -9.73 8.34 -30.15
N GLY A 49 -11.03 8.65 -30.19
CA GLY A 49 -12.04 7.94 -30.99
C GLY A 49 -12.47 6.58 -30.44
N GLU A 50 -11.97 6.18 -29.27
CA GLU A 50 -12.33 4.92 -28.61
C GLU A 50 -13.27 5.14 -27.41
N GLN A 51 -14.12 4.15 -27.15
CA GLN A 51 -14.93 4.03 -25.94
C GLN A 51 -14.34 2.97 -25.03
N LEU A 52 -13.99 3.35 -23.80
CA LEU A 52 -13.37 2.44 -22.83
C LEU A 52 -14.14 2.46 -21.51
N PRO A 53 -14.37 1.31 -20.87
CA PRO A 53 -14.79 1.29 -19.47
C PRO A 53 -13.80 2.07 -18.60
N PHE A 54 -14.31 2.84 -17.63
CA PHE A 54 -13.50 3.70 -16.75
C PHE A 54 -12.29 2.98 -16.16
N ARG A 55 -12.48 1.77 -15.63
CA ARG A 55 -11.41 0.95 -15.04
C ARG A 55 -10.33 0.57 -16.06
N LEU A 56 -10.71 0.28 -17.30
CA LEU A 56 -9.76 -0.05 -18.37
C LEU A 56 -9.00 1.19 -18.83
N ALA A 57 -9.66 2.35 -18.87
CA ALA A 57 -9.00 3.60 -19.22
C ALA A 57 -7.89 3.96 -18.23
N GLN A 58 -8.09 3.74 -16.92
CA GLN A 58 -7.06 3.93 -15.90
C GLN A 58 -5.80 3.09 -16.18
N VAL A 59 -5.98 1.81 -16.57
CA VAL A 59 -4.87 0.93 -16.96
C VAL A 59 -4.22 1.41 -18.26
N LYS A 60 -5.01 1.84 -19.25
CA LYS A 60 -4.49 2.29 -20.55
C LYS A 60 -3.59 3.52 -20.43
N VAL A 61 -3.86 4.43 -19.48
CA VAL A 61 -3.03 5.63 -19.26
C VAL A 61 -1.56 5.28 -19.04
N GLY A 62 -1.25 4.29 -18.19
CA GLY A 62 0.14 3.88 -17.94
C GLY A 62 0.80 3.15 -19.11
N ASN A 63 0.03 2.60 -20.05
CA ASN A 63 0.54 1.79 -21.16
C ASN A 63 0.56 2.56 -22.51
N GLU A 64 0.01 3.77 -22.59
CA GLU A 64 -0.09 4.53 -23.83
C GLU A 64 1.17 5.43 -24.03
N PRO A 65 2.00 5.17 -25.07
CA PRO A 65 3.24 5.93 -25.27
C PRO A 65 3.00 7.38 -25.71
N ARG A 66 1.89 7.69 -26.38
CA ARG A 66 1.61 9.04 -26.89
C ARG A 66 1.04 9.92 -25.80
N ARG A 67 1.82 10.90 -25.35
CA ARG A 67 1.42 11.84 -24.29
C ARG A 67 0.10 12.54 -24.55
N GLY A 68 -0.16 13.00 -25.78
CA GLY A 68 -1.43 13.64 -26.12
C GLY A 68 -2.64 12.74 -25.90
N VAL A 69 -2.53 11.45 -26.24
CA VAL A 69 -3.59 10.46 -26.02
C VAL A 69 -3.73 10.16 -24.53
N ARG A 70 -2.63 10.03 -23.78
CA ARG A 70 -2.67 9.90 -22.31
C ARG A 70 -3.40 11.07 -21.65
N ALA A 71 -3.08 12.30 -22.04
CA ALA A 71 -3.70 13.50 -21.50
C ALA A 71 -5.20 13.58 -21.80
N GLU A 72 -5.63 13.19 -23.00
CA GLU A 72 -7.06 13.08 -23.35
C GLU A 72 -7.78 12.02 -22.52
N LEU A 73 -7.24 10.80 -22.45
CA LEU A 73 -7.76 9.73 -21.59
C LEU A 73 -7.89 10.19 -20.14
N TYR A 74 -6.85 10.84 -19.62
CA TYR A 74 -6.77 11.26 -18.25
C TYR A 74 -7.76 12.38 -17.93
N ARG A 75 -7.98 13.35 -18.83
CA ARG A 75 -9.04 14.35 -18.68
C ARG A 75 -10.43 13.72 -18.57
N SER A 76 -10.71 12.71 -19.40
CA SER A 76 -11.99 11.99 -19.34
C SER A 76 -12.17 11.20 -18.04
N ILE A 77 -11.07 10.64 -17.48
CA ILE A 77 -11.06 10.01 -16.15
C ILE A 77 -11.36 11.05 -15.06
N LEU A 78 -10.71 12.22 -15.10
CA LEU A 78 -10.94 13.28 -14.12
C LEU A 78 -12.38 13.80 -14.15
N ALA A 79 -12.97 13.92 -15.35
CA ALA A 79 -14.38 14.31 -15.49
C ALA A 79 -15.33 13.25 -14.86
N ALA A 80 -15.04 11.96 -15.07
CA ALA A 80 -15.81 10.89 -14.45
C ALA A 80 -15.70 10.87 -12.91
N VAL A 81 -14.53 11.19 -12.37
CA VAL A 81 -14.30 11.32 -10.93
C VAL A 81 -15.05 12.54 -10.37
N GLU A 82 -15.01 13.67 -11.07
CA GLU A 82 -15.73 14.87 -10.66
C GLU A 82 -17.25 14.62 -10.54
N GLU A 83 -17.83 13.81 -11.42
CA GLU A 83 -19.25 13.44 -11.35
C GLU A 83 -19.65 12.66 -10.10
N VAL A 84 -18.71 11.96 -9.44
CA VAL A 84 -19.00 11.20 -8.22
C VAL A 84 -18.67 11.98 -6.95
N ASN A 85 -17.95 13.10 -7.05
CA ASN A 85 -17.58 13.92 -5.89
C ASN A 85 -18.77 14.33 -5.01
N PRO A 86 -19.95 14.74 -5.54
CA PRO A 86 -21.09 15.04 -4.68
C PRO A 86 -21.55 13.86 -3.80
N ILE A 87 -21.46 12.61 -4.30
CA ILE A 87 -21.79 11.40 -3.55
C ILE A 87 -20.73 11.15 -2.46
N LEU A 88 -19.46 11.34 -2.81
CA LEU A 88 -18.34 11.19 -1.87
C LEU A 88 -18.39 12.27 -0.78
N GLU A 89 -18.80 13.50 -1.09
CA GLU A 89 -18.96 14.56 -0.10
C GLU A 89 -20.05 14.23 0.92
N GLU A 90 -21.20 13.73 0.44
CA GLU A 90 -22.29 13.25 1.29
C GLU A 90 -21.80 12.13 2.21
N ARG A 91 -21.06 11.16 1.64
CA ARG A 91 -20.45 10.04 2.37
C ARG A 91 -19.50 10.53 3.46
N THR A 92 -18.57 11.44 3.13
CA THR A 92 -17.60 11.96 4.08
C THR A 92 -18.27 12.76 5.20
N ARG A 93 -19.29 13.59 4.89
CA ARG A 93 -20.05 14.32 5.91
C ARG A 93 -20.75 13.36 6.89
N MET A 94 -21.33 12.28 6.37
CA MET A 94 -21.99 11.26 7.19
C MET A 94 -20.99 10.54 8.10
N LEU A 95 -19.80 10.17 7.62
CA LEU A 95 -18.75 9.58 8.46
C LEU A 95 -18.32 10.54 9.58
N HIS A 96 -18.17 11.84 9.27
CA HIS A 96 -17.82 12.86 10.28
C HIS A 96 -18.92 13.03 11.33
N GLU A 97 -20.18 13.01 10.92
CA GLU A 97 -21.33 13.06 11.82
C GLU A 97 -21.37 11.83 12.73
N LYS A 98 -21.23 10.63 12.17
CA LYS A 98 -21.21 9.38 12.94
C LYS A 98 -20.08 9.32 13.95
N ALA A 99 -18.90 9.85 13.61
CA ALA A 99 -17.81 9.97 14.58
C ALA A 99 -18.19 10.88 15.77
N ARG A 100 -18.88 11.99 15.51
CA ARG A 100 -19.38 12.89 16.57
C ARG A 100 -20.48 12.26 17.42
N GLU A 101 -21.41 11.53 16.79
CA GLU A 101 -22.45 10.76 17.51
C GLU A 101 -21.82 9.72 18.46
N LEU A 102 -20.69 9.11 18.06
CA LEU A 102 -19.90 8.19 18.89
C LEU A 102 -19.07 8.88 19.99
N GLY A 103 -19.17 10.21 20.11
CA GLY A 103 -18.53 11.02 21.15
C GLY A 103 -17.10 11.47 20.85
N PHE A 104 -16.63 11.35 19.59
CA PHE A 104 -15.34 11.88 19.16
C PHE A 104 -15.46 13.32 18.67
N ARG A 105 -14.39 14.11 18.79
CA ARG A 105 -14.35 15.48 18.28
C ARG A 105 -14.34 15.51 16.75
N SER A 106 -13.74 14.49 16.13
CA SER A 106 -13.61 14.40 14.68
C SER A 106 -13.45 12.95 14.20
N TYR A 107 -13.60 12.75 12.89
CA TYR A 107 -13.35 11.43 12.27
C TYR A 107 -11.87 11.04 12.33
N ALA A 108 -10.96 12.03 12.30
CA ALA A 108 -9.54 11.79 12.50
C ALA A 108 -9.26 11.23 13.91
N GLU A 109 -9.85 11.84 14.95
CA GLU A 109 -9.67 11.37 16.33
C GLU A 109 -10.18 9.93 16.52
N LEU A 110 -11.38 9.63 15.97
CA LEU A 110 -11.92 8.28 15.98
C LEU A 110 -10.97 7.30 15.29
N SER A 111 -10.53 7.61 14.07
CA SER A 111 -9.68 6.73 13.26
C SER A 111 -8.33 6.47 13.93
N LEU A 112 -7.69 7.52 14.44
CA LEU A 112 -6.40 7.45 15.12
C LEU A 112 -6.47 6.72 16.47
N SER A 113 -7.63 6.70 17.13
CA SER A 113 -7.80 5.99 18.40
C SER A 113 -7.62 4.47 18.31
N PHE A 114 -7.69 3.91 17.10
CA PHE A 114 -7.46 2.49 16.83
C PHE A 114 -6.02 2.15 16.45
N LYS A 115 -5.16 3.16 16.22
CA LYS A 115 -3.77 2.96 15.82
C LYS A 115 -2.90 2.76 17.05
N SER A 116 -2.01 1.78 17.02
CA SER A 116 -1.08 1.51 18.14
C SER A 116 0.19 2.37 18.10
N PHE A 117 0.30 3.25 17.11
CA PHE A 117 1.37 4.23 16.96
C PHE A 117 0.86 5.66 17.14
N ARG A 118 1.78 6.57 17.47
CA ARG A 118 1.46 7.99 17.60
C ARG A 118 1.54 8.67 16.24
N VAL A 119 0.48 9.36 15.84
CA VAL A 119 0.46 10.08 14.56
C VAL A 119 1.55 11.15 14.49
N ASP A 120 1.90 11.80 15.60
CA ASP A 120 2.98 12.80 15.62
C ASP A 120 4.36 12.19 15.28
N GLU A 121 4.62 10.97 15.76
CA GLU A 121 5.86 10.24 15.43
C GLU A 121 5.89 9.86 13.95
N LEU A 122 4.74 9.43 13.40
CA LEU A 122 4.59 9.13 11.97
C LEU A 122 4.87 10.37 11.12
N ARG A 123 4.23 11.50 11.44
CA ARG A 123 4.41 12.79 10.75
C ARG A 123 5.86 13.27 10.82
N GLN A 124 6.52 13.13 11.98
CA GLN A 124 7.93 13.49 12.15
C GLN A 124 8.82 12.62 11.26
N ALA A 125 8.65 11.30 11.26
CA ALA A 125 9.42 10.40 10.41
C ALA A 125 9.21 10.71 8.92
N ALA A 126 7.96 10.95 8.51
CA ALA A 126 7.61 11.31 7.14
C ALA A 126 8.22 12.66 6.70
N SER A 127 8.25 13.65 7.59
CA SER A 127 8.91 14.94 7.36
C SER A 127 10.42 14.80 7.17
N VAL A 128 11.07 14.00 8.03
CA VAL A 128 12.51 13.69 7.91
C VAL A 128 12.79 13.01 6.57
N LEU A 129 12.01 11.99 6.21
CA LEU A 129 12.12 11.31 4.92
C LEU A 129 12.01 12.30 3.75
N CYS A 130 10.95 13.12 3.71
CA CYS A 130 10.72 14.06 2.61
C CYS A 130 11.86 15.08 2.50
N ARG A 131 12.36 15.61 3.62
CA ARG A 131 13.44 16.60 3.62
C ARG A 131 14.77 16.00 3.17
N GLU A 132 15.17 14.86 3.75
CA GLU A 132 16.49 14.26 3.47
C GLU A 132 16.58 13.63 2.07
N THR A 133 15.44 13.32 1.46
CA THR A 133 15.38 12.73 0.11
C THR A 133 14.97 13.73 -0.98
N GLU A 134 14.77 15.01 -0.67
CA GLU A 134 14.24 15.99 -1.63
C GLU A 134 15.13 16.14 -2.88
N GLY A 135 16.45 16.28 -2.69
CA GLY A 135 17.40 16.38 -3.79
C GLY A 135 17.47 15.11 -4.64
N LEU A 136 17.51 13.95 -3.98
CA LEU A 136 17.51 12.64 -4.63
C LEU A 136 16.24 12.43 -5.46
N TYR A 137 15.07 12.65 -4.86
CA TYR A 137 13.78 12.49 -5.51
C TYR A 137 13.61 13.44 -6.69
N SER A 138 13.88 14.73 -6.51
CA SER A 138 13.68 15.74 -7.56
C SER A 138 14.58 15.50 -8.76
N SER A 139 15.88 15.27 -8.54
CA SER A 139 16.83 15.01 -9.63
C SER A 139 16.52 13.71 -10.39
N GLU A 140 16.18 12.65 -9.66
CA GLU A 140 15.90 11.35 -10.27
C GLU A 140 14.56 11.33 -11.02
N MET A 141 13.51 11.93 -10.44
CA MET A 141 12.22 12.08 -11.12
C MET A 141 12.33 12.95 -12.37
N GLU A 142 13.04 14.10 -12.30
CA GLU A 142 13.28 14.97 -13.45
C GLU A 142 13.93 14.18 -14.58
N ARG A 143 15.06 13.52 -14.29
CA ARG A 143 15.79 12.75 -15.30
C ARG A 143 14.91 11.66 -15.93
N MET A 144 14.19 10.88 -15.12
CA MET A 144 13.38 9.78 -15.63
C MET A 144 12.15 10.26 -16.41
N LEU A 145 11.53 11.38 -16.00
CA LEU A 145 10.41 11.97 -16.75
C LEU A 145 10.86 12.59 -18.07
N GLU A 146 12.01 13.27 -18.10
CA GLU A 146 12.60 13.79 -19.33
C GLU A 146 12.94 12.65 -20.31
N GLU A 147 13.61 11.59 -19.81
CA GLU A 147 14.02 10.43 -20.61
C GLU A 147 12.83 9.63 -21.15
N LYS A 148 11.84 9.35 -20.29
CA LYS A 148 10.73 8.43 -20.62
C LYS A 148 9.53 9.14 -21.24
N ALA A 149 9.16 10.30 -20.71
CA ALA A 149 7.92 11.01 -21.04
C ALA A 149 8.13 12.33 -21.78
N GLY A 150 9.37 12.84 -21.87
CA GLY A 150 9.71 14.09 -22.55
C GLY A 150 9.11 15.32 -21.87
N VAL A 151 8.96 15.30 -20.54
CA VAL A 151 8.41 16.41 -19.75
C VAL A 151 9.26 16.71 -18.53
N SER A 152 9.29 17.98 -18.14
CA SER A 152 9.93 18.39 -16.89
C SER A 152 9.11 17.97 -15.67
N LEU A 153 9.75 17.80 -14.51
CA LEU A 153 9.08 17.40 -13.27
C LEU A 153 7.95 18.36 -12.87
N ARG A 154 8.19 19.67 -13.02
CA ARG A 154 7.21 20.71 -12.64
C ARG A 154 6.01 20.77 -13.58
N GLU A 155 6.18 20.35 -14.83
CA GLU A 155 5.11 20.33 -15.83
C GLU A 155 4.37 19.00 -15.88
N ALA A 156 4.99 17.94 -15.38
CA ALA A 156 4.42 16.61 -15.35
C ALA A 156 3.08 16.57 -14.62
N GLU A 157 2.21 15.68 -15.11
CA GLU A 157 0.94 15.36 -14.51
C GLU A 157 0.91 13.88 -14.12
N ARG A 158 -0.11 13.46 -13.36
CA ARG A 158 -0.26 12.05 -12.93
C ARG A 158 -0.22 11.04 -14.08
N HIS A 159 -0.67 11.40 -15.29
CA HIS A 159 -0.61 10.50 -16.44
C HIS A 159 0.80 10.29 -17.01
N ASP A 160 1.71 11.25 -16.82
CA ASP A 160 3.12 11.10 -17.18
C ASP A 160 3.84 10.21 -16.16
N VAL A 161 3.54 10.40 -14.87
CA VAL A 161 4.08 9.56 -13.78
C VAL A 161 3.58 8.11 -13.86
N ALA A 162 2.29 7.91 -14.20
CA ALA A 162 1.74 6.57 -14.43
C ALA A 162 2.43 5.85 -15.60
N TYR A 163 2.75 6.58 -16.67
CA TYR A 163 3.49 6.02 -17.81
C TYR A 163 4.94 5.71 -17.47
N LEU A 164 5.60 6.57 -16.70
CA LEU A 164 6.96 6.33 -16.21
C LEU A 164 7.04 5.01 -15.42
N PHE A 165 6.19 4.86 -14.40
CA PHE A 165 6.30 3.73 -13.47
C PHE A 165 5.75 2.41 -14.00
N ARG A 166 4.95 2.42 -15.09
CA ARG A 166 4.48 1.18 -15.70
C ARG A 166 5.63 0.30 -16.20
N ALA A 167 6.69 0.93 -16.73
CA ALA A 167 7.98 0.30 -17.06
C ALA A 167 7.92 -1.13 -17.66
N THR A 168 7.08 -1.30 -18.68
CA THR A 168 6.83 -2.58 -19.37
C THR A 168 8.09 -3.30 -19.86
N GLU A 169 9.20 -2.59 -20.06
CA GLU A 169 10.47 -3.16 -20.51
C GLU A 169 11.05 -4.22 -19.56
N PHE A 170 10.64 -4.21 -18.29
CA PHE A 170 11.09 -5.18 -17.29
C PHE A 170 10.17 -6.40 -17.18
N ASP A 171 8.97 -6.38 -17.78
CA ASP A 171 8.00 -7.47 -17.64
C ASP A 171 8.56 -8.82 -18.13
N LYS A 172 9.49 -8.80 -19.10
CA LYS A 172 10.17 -10.00 -19.62
C LYS A 172 10.92 -10.81 -18.54
N TYR A 173 11.30 -10.20 -17.42
CA TYR A 173 11.98 -10.89 -16.30
C TYR A 173 11.01 -11.49 -15.27
N PHE A 174 9.72 -11.19 -15.42
CA PHE A 174 8.65 -11.59 -14.51
C PHE A 174 7.56 -12.35 -15.27
N PRO A 175 7.88 -13.50 -15.89
CA PRO A 175 6.90 -14.27 -16.65
C PRO A 175 5.80 -14.85 -15.75
N ALA A 176 4.58 -14.95 -16.26
CA ALA A 176 3.40 -15.35 -15.49
C ALA A 176 3.51 -16.78 -14.94
N GLU A 177 4.07 -17.68 -15.75
CA GLU A 177 4.23 -19.10 -15.48
C GLU A 177 5.20 -19.40 -14.33
N GLU A 178 6.15 -18.50 -14.03
CA GLU A 178 7.12 -18.69 -12.96
C GLU A 178 6.69 -18.06 -11.64
N MET A 179 5.67 -17.19 -11.65
CA MET A 179 5.33 -16.30 -10.54
C MET A 179 5.05 -17.06 -9.25
N VAL A 180 4.19 -18.08 -9.32
CA VAL A 180 3.85 -18.94 -8.17
C VAL A 180 5.06 -19.79 -7.76
N GLY A 181 5.80 -20.34 -8.72
CA GLY A 181 6.97 -21.18 -8.44
C GLY A 181 8.05 -20.43 -7.67
N LYS A 182 8.30 -19.17 -8.06
CA LYS A 182 9.27 -18.28 -7.38
C LYS A 182 8.84 -17.94 -5.96
N LEU A 183 7.56 -17.66 -5.73
CA LEU A 183 7.03 -17.47 -4.38
C LEU A 183 7.27 -18.72 -3.52
N LEU A 184 6.85 -19.89 -4.01
CA LEU A 184 6.96 -21.15 -3.26
C LEU A 184 8.41 -21.52 -2.97
N LYS A 185 9.33 -21.30 -3.92
CA LYS A 185 10.76 -21.51 -3.72
C LYS A 185 11.32 -20.56 -2.65
N THR A 186 10.94 -19.28 -2.70
CA THR A 186 11.39 -18.25 -1.75
C THR A 186 10.97 -18.60 -0.32
N ILE A 187 9.69 -18.89 -0.10
CA ILE A 187 9.21 -19.23 1.26
C ILE A 187 9.82 -20.54 1.76
N LYS A 188 10.04 -21.52 0.87
CA LYS A 188 10.72 -22.78 1.22
C LYS A 188 12.16 -22.55 1.64
N GLY A 189 12.86 -21.55 1.07
CA GLY A 189 14.20 -21.13 1.50
C GLY A 189 14.24 -20.67 2.97
N MET A 190 13.15 -20.08 3.47
CA MET A 190 12.97 -19.75 4.89
C MET A 190 12.48 -20.95 5.74
N GLY A 191 12.36 -22.14 5.16
CA GLY A 191 11.74 -23.30 5.79
C GLY A 191 10.23 -23.15 6.02
N LEU A 192 9.58 -22.23 5.30
CA LEU A 192 8.14 -21.95 5.38
C LEU A 192 7.37 -22.67 4.26
N GLU A 193 6.05 -22.74 4.42
CA GLU A 193 5.11 -23.28 3.45
C GLU A 193 3.74 -22.64 3.63
N LEU A 194 2.91 -22.70 2.58
CA LEU A 194 1.56 -22.16 2.55
C LEU A 194 0.54 -23.11 3.26
N ARG A 195 0.77 -23.42 4.54
CA ARG A 195 -0.10 -24.33 5.33
C ARG A 195 -1.51 -23.77 5.45
N GLY A 196 -2.53 -24.59 5.15
CA GLY A 196 -3.92 -24.14 5.27
C GLY A 196 -4.33 -23.06 4.25
N VAL A 197 -3.46 -22.75 3.28
CA VAL A 197 -3.73 -21.78 2.22
C VAL A 197 -4.14 -22.50 0.93
N LYS A 198 -5.27 -22.12 0.37
CA LYS A 198 -5.73 -22.54 -0.96
C LYS A 198 -5.36 -21.48 -1.98
N LEU A 199 -4.47 -21.84 -2.90
CA LEU A 199 -4.07 -20.98 -4.00
C LEU A 199 -5.07 -21.11 -5.15
N ASP A 200 -5.70 -20.00 -5.53
CA ASP A 200 -6.62 -19.91 -6.66
C ASP A 200 -5.96 -19.10 -7.78
N ILE A 201 -5.29 -19.80 -8.69
CA ILE A 201 -4.60 -19.23 -9.86
C ILE A 201 -5.39 -19.38 -11.17
N GLU A 202 -6.48 -20.14 -11.16
CA GLU A 202 -7.20 -20.49 -12.38
C GLU A 202 -7.86 -19.25 -13.02
N ALA A 203 -7.62 -19.08 -14.32
CA ALA A 203 -8.25 -18.05 -15.12
C ALA A 203 -9.71 -18.43 -15.42
N ARG A 204 -10.65 -17.54 -15.08
CA ARG A 204 -12.08 -17.71 -15.35
C ARG A 204 -12.64 -16.40 -15.93
N PRO A 205 -13.56 -16.42 -16.91
CA PRO A 205 -14.00 -15.21 -17.63
C PRO A 205 -14.52 -14.04 -16.76
N ARG A 206 -15.05 -14.33 -15.56
CA ARG A 206 -15.59 -13.32 -14.62
C ARG A 206 -14.75 -13.14 -13.35
N LYS A 207 -13.56 -13.75 -13.28
CA LYS A 207 -12.67 -13.60 -12.12
C LYS A 207 -12.15 -12.17 -12.06
N SER A 208 -12.16 -11.59 -10.87
CA SER A 208 -11.50 -10.30 -10.65
C SER A 208 -10.00 -10.44 -10.96
N PRO A 209 -9.40 -9.51 -11.72
CA PRO A 209 -7.97 -9.54 -11.99
C PRO A 209 -7.11 -9.13 -10.79
N ARG A 210 -7.71 -8.57 -9.73
CA ARG A 210 -7.00 -8.10 -8.54
C ARG A 210 -6.63 -9.28 -7.65
N ALA A 211 -5.36 -9.38 -7.26
CA ALA A 211 -4.93 -10.35 -6.25
C ALA A 211 -5.50 -9.96 -4.88
N PHE A 212 -5.82 -10.96 -4.05
CA PHE A 212 -6.23 -10.73 -2.66
C PHE A 212 -6.02 -11.98 -1.80
N CYS A 213 -5.79 -11.76 -0.51
CA CYS A 213 -5.84 -12.74 0.54
C CYS A 213 -7.19 -12.69 1.28
N ALA A 214 -7.82 -13.85 1.47
CA ALA A 214 -9.05 -14.00 2.26
C ALA A 214 -8.84 -14.99 3.42
N PRO A 215 -8.67 -14.51 4.66
CA PRO A 215 -8.55 -15.35 5.85
C PRO A 215 -9.92 -15.90 6.30
N VAL A 216 -10.45 -16.92 5.61
CA VAL A 216 -11.81 -17.47 5.84
C VAL A 216 -11.94 -18.11 7.22
N ARG A 217 -11.01 -18.99 7.59
CA ARG A 217 -10.94 -19.65 8.91
C ARG A 217 -9.48 -19.83 9.31
N VAL A 218 -8.89 -18.80 9.91
CA VAL A 218 -7.48 -18.77 10.34
C VAL A 218 -7.18 -19.81 11.43
N PRO A 219 -6.11 -20.63 11.35
CA PRO A 219 -5.13 -20.74 10.25
C PRO A 219 -5.49 -21.79 9.17
N TRP A 220 -6.63 -22.46 9.28
CA TRP A 220 -6.99 -23.68 8.53
C TRP A 220 -7.56 -23.49 7.12
N ASP A 221 -8.16 -22.34 6.82
CA ASP A 221 -8.70 -22.01 5.50
C ASP A 221 -8.42 -20.55 5.17
N VAL A 222 -7.32 -20.32 4.46
CA VAL A 222 -6.91 -19.03 3.92
C VAL A 222 -6.93 -19.16 2.40
N ARG A 223 -7.43 -18.17 1.67
CA ARG A 223 -7.43 -18.20 0.20
C ARG A 223 -6.51 -17.13 -0.32
N LEU A 224 -5.54 -17.53 -1.13
CA LEU A 224 -4.70 -16.61 -1.89
C LEU A 224 -5.17 -16.66 -3.34
N VAL A 225 -5.82 -15.59 -3.79
CA VAL A 225 -6.41 -15.51 -5.12
C VAL A 225 -5.57 -14.60 -5.98
N VAL A 226 -5.15 -15.10 -7.14
CA VAL A 226 -4.38 -14.32 -8.12
C VAL A 226 -4.84 -14.71 -9.53
N MET A 227 -4.76 -13.79 -10.48
CA MET A 227 -4.96 -14.11 -11.89
C MET A 227 -3.65 -13.83 -12.63
N PRO A 228 -2.77 -14.84 -12.77
CA PRO A 228 -1.43 -14.64 -13.31
C PRO A 228 -1.46 -14.04 -14.72
N LYS A 229 -0.98 -12.81 -14.84
CA LYS A 229 -0.72 -12.12 -16.11
C LYS A 229 0.76 -11.95 -16.37
N GLY A 230 1.57 -11.97 -15.31
CA GLY A 230 2.99 -11.65 -15.38
C GLY A 230 3.25 -10.14 -15.41
N GLY A 231 4.52 -9.79 -15.43
CA GLY A 231 4.99 -8.43 -15.18
C GLY A 231 5.26 -8.18 -13.71
N PHE A 232 6.02 -7.12 -13.44
CA PHE A 232 6.49 -6.82 -12.08
C PHE A 232 5.33 -6.51 -11.11
N ASP A 233 4.33 -5.77 -11.57
CA ASP A 233 3.16 -5.39 -10.74
C ASP A 233 2.37 -6.62 -10.25
N ASP A 234 2.27 -7.67 -11.07
CA ASP A 234 1.54 -8.90 -10.72
C ASP A 234 2.33 -9.74 -9.69
N TYR A 235 3.66 -9.75 -9.82
CA TYR A 235 4.56 -10.35 -8.83
C TYR A 235 4.46 -9.62 -7.49
N MET A 236 4.51 -8.29 -7.49
CA MET A 236 4.35 -7.47 -6.29
C MET A 236 3.02 -7.77 -5.59
N ALA A 237 1.93 -7.77 -6.35
CA ALA A 237 0.61 -8.10 -5.81
C ALA A 237 0.55 -9.53 -5.23
N LEU A 238 1.14 -10.53 -5.91
CA LEU A 238 1.19 -11.89 -5.36
C LEU A 238 2.00 -11.95 -4.06
N PHE A 239 3.19 -11.38 -4.02
CA PHE A 239 4.09 -11.47 -2.86
C PHE A 239 3.53 -10.70 -1.66
N HIS A 240 2.90 -9.55 -1.90
CA HIS A 240 2.18 -8.79 -0.88
C HIS A 240 1.08 -9.64 -0.22
N GLU A 241 0.17 -10.18 -1.04
CA GLU A 241 -0.94 -11.00 -0.55
C GLU A 241 -0.47 -12.32 0.06
N ALA A 242 0.68 -12.85 -0.38
CA ALA A 242 1.32 -13.99 0.24
C ALA A 242 1.84 -13.66 1.66
N GLY A 243 2.31 -12.44 1.92
CA GLY A 243 2.67 -12.01 3.27
C GLY A 243 1.48 -12.00 4.23
N HIS A 244 0.31 -11.51 3.79
CA HIS A 244 -0.94 -11.66 4.54
C HIS A 244 -1.33 -13.13 4.73
N ALA A 245 -1.22 -13.95 3.68
CA ALA A 245 -1.56 -15.37 3.76
C ALA A 245 -0.65 -16.14 4.73
N LEU A 246 0.65 -15.82 4.76
CA LEU A 246 1.61 -16.41 5.71
C LEU A 246 1.32 -15.99 7.14
N HIS A 247 1.03 -14.71 7.38
CA HIS A 247 0.62 -14.22 8.71
C HIS A 247 -0.61 -14.99 9.21
N ALA A 248 -1.63 -15.14 8.37
CA ALA A 248 -2.81 -15.93 8.66
C ALA A 248 -2.47 -17.43 8.91
N ALA A 249 -1.74 -18.05 8.00
CA ALA A 249 -1.41 -19.48 8.03
C ALA A 249 -0.59 -19.89 9.26
N TYR A 250 0.26 -19.00 9.77
CA TYR A 250 1.10 -19.25 10.93
C TYR A 250 0.56 -18.70 12.24
N THR A 251 -0.58 -18.01 12.22
CA THR A 251 -1.30 -17.60 13.43
C THR A 251 -1.67 -18.82 14.28
N SER A 252 -1.39 -18.77 15.58
CA SER A 252 -1.65 -19.89 16.48
C SER A 252 -3.15 -20.24 16.54
N PRO A 253 -3.54 -21.52 16.36
CA PRO A 253 -4.95 -21.92 16.47
C PRO A 253 -5.51 -21.76 17.89
N GLU A 254 -4.62 -21.61 18.88
CA GLU A 254 -4.95 -21.60 20.31
C GLU A 254 -5.36 -20.19 20.77
N LEU A 255 -5.16 -19.19 19.92
CA LEU A 255 -5.63 -17.84 20.15
C LEU A 255 -7.16 -17.76 20.08
N PRO A 256 -7.78 -16.87 20.89
CA PRO A 256 -9.17 -16.48 20.72
C PRO A 256 -9.48 -16.09 19.27
N ALA A 257 -10.69 -16.38 18.81
CA ALA A 257 -11.07 -16.18 17.41
C ALA A 257 -10.86 -14.72 16.93
N GLU A 258 -11.02 -13.76 17.83
CA GLU A 258 -10.81 -12.34 17.55
C GLU A 258 -9.34 -12.03 17.25
N LEU A 259 -8.42 -12.57 18.04
CA LEU A 259 -6.97 -12.40 17.83
C LEU A 259 -6.48 -13.22 16.63
N ARG A 260 -7.24 -14.23 16.19
CA ARG A 260 -6.95 -14.92 14.93
C ARG A 260 -7.40 -14.15 13.70
N ARG A 261 -8.46 -13.35 13.79
CA ARG A 261 -9.13 -12.76 12.61
C ARG A 261 -8.97 -11.25 12.48
N LEU A 262 -8.73 -10.54 13.57
CA LEU A 262 -8.67 -9.09 13.60
C LEU A 262 -7.21 -8.66 13.79
N TRP A 263 -6.71 -7.86 12.86
CA TRP A 263 -5.35 -7.34 12.88
C TRP A 263 -5.40 -5.83 12.69
N GLU A 264 -4.46 -5.13 13.30
CA GLU A 264 -4.24 -3.73 12.99
C GLU A 264 -3.62 -3.63 11.58
N GLY A 265 -4.13 -2.70 10.76
CA GLY A 265 -3.72 -2.53 9.37
C GLY A 265 -2.21 -2.39 9.22
N SER A 266 -1.60 -1.47 9.98
CA SER A 266 -0.15 -1.24 9.94
C SER A 266 0.70 -2.49 10.19
N VAL A 267 0.27 -3.39 11.10
CA VAL A 267 0.98 -4.65 11.41
C VAL A 267 0.82 -5.66 10.28
N ALA A 268 -0.41 -5.84 9.78
CA ALA A 268 -0.67 -6.76 8.68
C ALA A 268 0.08 -6.34 7.40
N GLU A 269 0.06 -5.04 7.09
CA GLU A 269 0.76 -4.43 5.95
C GLU A 269 2.29 -4.54 6.11
N THR A 270 2.84 -4.38 7.32
CA THR A 270 4.29 -4.62 7.56
C THR A 270 4.71 -6.02 7.12
N TYR A 271 3.93 -7.04 7.44
CA TYR A 271 4.25 -8.42 7.03
C TYR A 271 4.06 -8.64 5.54
N ALA A 272 3.06 -8.02 4.92
CA ALA A 272 2.87 -8.04 3.48
C ALA A 272 4.06 -7.40 2.75
N PHE A 273 4.46 -6.19 3.15
CA PHE A 273 5.59 -5.49 2.57
C PHE A 273 6.93 -6.20 2.75
N LEU A 274 7.13 -6.88 3.89
CA LEU A 274 8.37 -7.63 4.12
C LEU A 274 8.57 -8.75 3.10
N VAL A 275 7.47 -9.38 2.65
CA VAL A 275 7.51 -10.41 1.61
C VAL A 275 7.55 -9.77 0.22
N GLU A 276 6.76 -8.73 -0.04
CA GLU A 276 6.76 -7.94 -1.28
C GLU A 276 8.17 -7.47 -1.66
N TYR A 277 8.89 -6.83 -0.74
CA TYR A 277 10.19 -6.22 -1.02
C TYR A 277 11.36 -7.19 -1.16
N LEU A 278 11.13 -8.49 -1.08
CA LEU A 278 12.08 -9.48 -1.62
C LEU A 278 12.28 -9.28 -3.13
N LEU A 279 11.24 -8.80 -3.84
CA LEU A 279 11.29 -8.51 -5.28
C LEU A 279 12.14 -7.29 -5.63
N THR A 280 12.58 -6.51 -4.64
CA THR A 280 13.51 -5.40 -4.79
C THR A 280 14.86 -5.66 -4.11
N CYS A 281 15.06 -6.86 -3.55
CA CYS A 281 16.34 -7.28 -3.00
C CYS A 281 17.29 -7.70 -4.14
N GLU A 282 18.44 -7.04 -4.27
CA GLU A 282 19.38 -7.29 -5.36
C GLU A 282 19.83 -8.75 -5.41
N SER A 283 20.13 -9.36 -4.26
CA SER A 283 20.55 -10.76 -4.20
C SER A 283 19.44 -11.70 -4.65
N TRP A 284 18.20 -11.45 -4.22
CA TRP A 284 17.04 -12.26 -4.63
C TRP A 284 16.83 -12.19 -6.14
N LEU A 285 16.91 -10.99 -6.72
CA LEU A 285 16.77 -10.76 -8.16
C LEU A 285 17.83 -11.49 -8.97
N LYS A 286 19.10 -11.46 -8.53
CA LYS A 286 20.19 -12.19 -9.18
C LYS A 286 20.00 -13.71 -9.15
N GLU A 287 19.38 -14.23 -8.08
CA GLU A 287 19.15 -15.67 -7.89
C GLU A 287 17.90 -16.19 -8.60
N HIS A 288 16.86 -15.35 -8.77
CA HIS A 288 15.53 -15.76 -9.21
C HIS A 288 15.09 -15.17 -10.54
N THR A 289 15.90 -14.30 -11.16
CA THR A 289 15.59 -13.70 -12.46
C THR A 289 16.84 -13.63 -13.35
N GLU A 290 16.64 -13.25 -14.61
CA GLU A 290 17.75 -12.98 -15.53
C GLU A 290 18.26 -11.53 -15.46
N LEU A 291 17.73 -10.69 -14.55
CA LEU A 291 18.20 -9.31 -14.35
C LEU A 291 19.64 -9.29 -13.85
N LYS A 292 20.54 -8.73 -14.65
CA LYS A 292 21.98 -8.64 -14.32
C LYS A 292 22.58 -7.32 -14.84
N GLY A 293 23.75 -6.98 -14.31
CA GLY A 293 24.56 -5.86 -14.80
C GLY A 293 23.79 -4.53 -14.83
N GLY A 294 23.87 -3.82 -15.96
CA GLY A 294 23.22 -2.51 -16.13
C GLY A 294 21.69 -2.57 -16.12
N GLU A 295 21.06 -3.67 -16.55
CA GLU A 295 19.60 -3.80 -16.50
C GLU A 295 19.09 -3.92 -15.07
N LEU A 296 19.78 -4.70 -14.23
CA LEU A 296 19.48 -4.79 -12.80
C LEU A 296 19.60 -3.43 -12.10
N ARG A 297 20.68 -2.67 -12.37
CA ARG A 297 20.84 -1.32 -11.80
C ARG A 297 19.73 -0.37 -12.23
N ARG A 298 19.35 -0.36 -13.51
CA ARG A 298 18.23 0.46 -13.99
C ARG A 298 16.90 0.07 -13.33
N PHE A 299 16.67 -1.23 -13.16
CA PHE A 299 15.48 -1.75 -12.51
C PHE A 299 15.41 -1.30 -11.04
N LEU A 300 16.47 -1.54 -10.26
CA LEU A 300 16.52 -1.15 -8.85
C LEU A 300 16.39 0.37 -8.68
N ARG A 301 17.04 1.15 -9.54
CA ARG A 301 16.92 2.60 -9.55
C ARG A 301 15.48 3.08 -9.75
N LEU A 302 14.77 2.49 -10.72
CA LEU A 302 13.36 2.76 -10.94
C LEU A 302 12.50 2.35 -9.73
N GLN A 303 12.74 1.17 -9.15
CA GLN A 303 11.97 0.68 -8.00
C GLN A 303 12.22 1.48 -6.72
N GLY A 304 13.46 1.92 -6.50
CA GLY A 304 13.81 2.84 -5.43
C GLY A 304 13.07 4.17 -5.57
N LEU A 305 13.02 4.72 -6.80
CA LEU A 305 12.25 5.93 -7.08
C LEU A 305 10.74 5.71 -6.90
N TYR A 306 10.21 4.57 -7.35
CA TYR A 306 8.81 4.20 -7.18
C TYR A 306 8.41 4.15 -5.70
N LYS A 307 9.18 3.42 -4.89
CA LYS A 307 8.95 3.33 -3.43
C LYS A 307 9.04 4.72 -2.79
N LEU A 308 10.04 5.52 -3.15
CA LEU A 308 10.20 6.88 -2.64
C LEU A 308 9.04 7.80 -3.04
N TYR A 309 8.53 7.70 -4.27
CA TYR A 309 7.34 8.40 -4.73
C TYR A 309 6.13 8.08 -3.84
N TYR A 310 5.86 6.79 -3.56
CA TYR A 310 4.74 6.38 -2.72
C TYR A 310 4.89 6.85 -1.28
N LEU A 311 6.09 6.76 -0.69
CA LEU A 311 6.34 7.25 0.66
C LEU A 311 6.07 8.76 0.77
N ARG A 312 6.56 9.56 -0.19
CA ARG A 312 6.31 11.02 -0.24
C ARG A 312 4.85 11.34 -0.50
N ARG A 313 4.18 10.56 -1.36
CA ARG A 313 2.75 10.67 -1.63
C ARG A 313 1.93 10.41 -0.37
N TYR A 314 2.20 9.33 0.35
CA TYR A 314 1.47 8.97 1.57
C TYR A 314 1.79 9.91 2.74
N ALA A 315 3.00 10.48 2.79
CA ALA A 315 3.29 11.58 3.70
C ALA A 315 2.39 12.81 3.43
N GLY A 316 2.05 13.07 2.17
CA GLY A 316 1.08 14.12 1.80
C GLY A 316 -0.35 13.73 2.09
N LYS A 317 -0.74 12.48 1.78
CA LYS A 317 -2.08 11.96 2.08
C LYS A 317 -2.40 12.02 3.58
N VAL A 318 -1.48 11.61 4.45
CA VAL A 318 -1.71 11.64 5.90
C VAL A 318 -1.99 13.06 6.38
N GLU A 319 -1.22 14.05 5.93
CA GLU A 319 -1.43 15.45 6.31
C GLU A 319 -2.74 16.01 5.73
N TYR A 320 -3.06 15.64 4.49
CA TYR A 320 -4.32 15.99 3.87
C TYR A 320 -5.53 15.39 4.62
N GLU A 321 -5.52 14.09 4.87
CA GLU A 321 -6.62 13.37 5.52
C GLU A 321 -6.80 13.84 6.97
N LEU A 322 -5.71 14.21 7.68
CA LEU A 322 -5.81 14.83 9.00
C LEU A 322 -6.64 16.13 8.96
N ARG A 323 -6.40 17.00 7.98
CA ARG A 323 -7.14 18.25 7.79
C ARG A 323 -8.57 17.98 7.36
N LEU A 324 -8.76 17.17 6.32
CA LEU A 324 -10.09 16.77 5.83
C LEU A 324 -10.97 16.22 6.96
N HIS A 325 -10.43 15.32 7.77
CA HIS A 325 -11.18 14.61 8.80
C HIS A 325 -11.28 15.32 10.14
N SER A 326 -10.57 16.43 10.32
CA SER A 326 -10.65 17.28 11.52
C SER A 326 -11.43 18.57 11.28
N ASP A 327 -11.18 19.21 10.15
CA ASP A 327 -11.63 20.57 9.85
C ASP A 327 -12.82 20.61 8.87
N GLY A 328 -13.12 19.48 8.22
CA GLY A 328 -14.26 19.32 7.31
C GLY A 328 -13.90 19.52 5.83
N LEU A 329 -14.93 19.69 4.99
CA LEU A 329 -14.78 19.63 3.53
C LEU A 329 -14.54 20.99 2.85
N ALA A 330 -14.71 22.11 3.55
CA ALA A 330 -14.84 23.44 2.94
C ALA A 330 -13.68 23.80 1.99
N GLU A 331 -12.45 23.47 2.38
CA GLU A 331 -11.20 23.77 1.65
C GLU A 331 -10.46 22.47 1.25
N ALA A 332 -11.16 21.34 1.31
CA ALA A 332 -10.55 20.02 1.13
C ALA A 332 -9.94 19.84 -0.26
N ARG A 333 -10.45 20.54 -1.27
CA ARG A 333 -9.97 20.42 -2.65
C ARG A 333 -8.61 21.09 -2.83
N GLU A 334 -8.42 22.23 -2.17
CA GLU A 334 -7.21 23.03 -2.17
C GLU A 334 -6.13 22.37 -1.31
N TRP A 335 -6.51 21.87 -0.13
CA TRP A 335 -5.58 21.16 0.76
C TRP A 335 -5.01 19.91 0.11
N TYR A 336 -5.83 19.16 -0.62
CA TYR A 336 -5.36 17.98 -1.34
C TYR A 336 -4.23 18.32 -2.31
N VAL A 337 -4.42 19.35 -3.15
CA VAL A 337 -3.39 19.78 -4.09
C VAL A 337 -2.17 20.32 -3.34
N GLN A 338 -2.37 21.15 -2.32
CA GLN A 338 -1.28 21.71 -1.52
C GLN A 338 -0.39 20.64 -0.88
N GLU A 339 -0.98 19.66 -0.19
CA GLU A 339 -0.23 18.66 0.56
C GLU A 339 0.47 17.66 -0.38
N LEU A 340 -0.19 17.24 -1.45
CA LEU A 340 0.40 16.26 -2.38
C LEU A 340 1.45 16.92 -3.27
N GLN A 341 1.17 18.10 -3.85
CA GLN A 341 2.08 18.76 -4.77
C GLN A 341 3.36 19.27 -4.08
N SER A 342 3.28 19.74 -2.83
CA SER A 342 4.48 20.18 -2.09
C SER A 342 5.49 19.06 -1.86
N ARG A 343 5.02 17.80 -1.75
CA ARG A 343 5.87 16.62 -1.54
C ARG A 343 6.28 15.94 -2.84
N LEU A 344 5.41 15.97 -3.85
CA LEU A 344 5.61 15.29 -5.13
C LEU A 344 6.21 16.18 -6.23
N ILE A 345 6.16 17.50 -6.07
CA ILE A 345 6.73 18.54 -6.96
C ILE A 345 5.98 18.72 -8.29
N PHE A 346 5.30 17.70 -8.80
CA PHE A 346 4.52 17.75 -10.04
C PHE A 346 3.02 18.03 -9.82
N LYS A 347 2.33 18.42 -10.89
CA LYS A 347 0.93 18.89 -10.85
C LYS A 347 -0.05 17.84 -10.31
N GLN A 348 -0.85 18.24 -9.33
CA GLN A 348 -1.93 17.40 -8.79
C GLN A 348 -3.32 17.88 -9.24
N PRO A 349 -4.23 16.97 -9.62
CA PRO A 349 -5.58 17.33 -10.00
C PRO A 349 -6.47 17.57 -8.78
N HIS A 350 -7.31 18.60 -8.85
CA HIS A 350 -8.28 18.90 -7.78
C HIS A 350 -9.39 17.85 -7.65
N GLN A 351 -9.74 17.15 -8.73
CA GLN A 351 -10.88 16.24 -8.79
C GLN A 351 -10.73 15.01 -7.87
N TYR A 352 -9.50 14.62 -7.53
CA TYR A 352 -9.23 13.42 -6.74
C TYR A 352 -9.36 13.60 -5.23
N TYR A 353 -9.66 14.80 -4.73
CA TYR A 353 -9.63 15.11 -3.30
C TYR A 353 -10.43 14.14 -2.40
N LEU A 354 -11.54 13.55 -2.87
CA LEU A 354 -12.26 12.51 -2.11
C LEU A 354 -12.13 11.09 -2.69
N TYR A 355 -11.86 10.96 -3.99
CA TYR A 355 -11.68 9.65 -4.62
C TYR A 355 -10.35 8.99 -4.22
N ASP A 356 -9.36 9.77 -3.80
CA ASP A 356 -8.04 9.32 -3.34
C ASP A 356 -7.94 9.27 -1.80
N VAL A 357 -9.06 9.18 -1.08
CA VAL A 357 -9.10 9.09 0.39
C VAL A 357 -9.38 7.66 0.80
N ASP A 358 -8.62 7.17 1.78
CA ASP A 358 -8.85 5.85 2.37
C ASP A 358 -9.68 6.00 3.67
N ASP A 359 -10.62 5.09 3.90
CA ASP A 359 -11.39 5.08 5.15
C ASP A 359 -10.50 4.79 6.36
N MET A 360 -10.96 5.21 7.55
CA MET A 360 -10.28 4.95 8.82
C MET A 360 -8.80 5.40 8.84
N MET A 361 -8.46 6.38 7.99
CA MET A 361 -7.08 6.84 7.76
C MET A 361 -6.13 5.69 7.45
N TYR A 362 -6.52 4.76 6.57
CA TYR A 362 -5.67 3.64 6.17
C TYR A 362 -4.37 4.09 5.50
N SER A 363 -4.33 5.32 4.97
CA SER A 363 -3.09 5.98 4.52
C SER A 363 -2.02 6.05 5.62
N ALA A 364 -2.43 6.24 6.88
CA ALA A 364 -1.52 6.24 8.02
C ALA A 364 -1.03 4.82 8.37
N ASP A 365 -1.86 3.79 8.16
CA ASP A 365 -1.46 2.39 8.34
C ASP A 365 -0.36 2.01 7.35
N TYR A 366 -0.55 2.31 6.06
CA TYR A 366 0.45 2.07 5.01
C TYR A 366 1.78 2.78 5.30
N LEU A 367 1.73 4.06 5.65
CA LEU A 367 2.96 4.82 5.91
C LEU A 367 3.70 4.30 7.15
N ALA A 368 2.97 3.94 8.20
CA ALA A 368 3.55 3.29 9.37
C ALA A 368 4.13 1.91 9.00
N ALA A 369 3.41 1.13 8.20
CA ALA A 369 3.81 -0.20 7.78
C ALA A 369 5.13 -0.21 7.02
N TRP A 370 5.35 0.75 6.10
CA TRP A 370 6.62 0.90 5.38
C TRP A 370 7.79 1.26 6.30
N LEU A 371 7.57 2.14 7.28
CA LEU A 371 8.60 2.49 8.26
C LEU A 371 8.98 1.27 9.11
N VAL A 372 7.98 0.55 9.62
CA VAL A 372 8.18 -0.63 10.46
C VAL A 372 8.79 -1.77 9.65
N GLU A 373 8.37 -1.99 8.41
CA GLU A 373 8.94 -2.99 7.51
C GLU A 373 10.43 -2.74 7.31
N ALA A 374 10.83 -1.52 6.96
CA ALA A 374 12.24 -1.22 6.71
C ALA A 374 13.09 -1.37 7.97
N GLN A 375 12.54 -1.05 9.15
CA GLN A 375 13.18 -1.27 10.44
C GLN A 375 13.33 -2.77 10.75
N LEU A 376 12.28 -3.56 10.53
CA LEU A 376 12.30 -5.01 10.74
C LEU A 376 13.22 -5.73 9.75
N ARG A 377 13.22 -5.33 8.47
CA ARG A 377 14.12 -5.82 7.44
C ARG A 377 15.57 -5.48 7.75
N SER A 378 15.85 -4.27 8.22
CA SER A 378 17.19 -3.86 8.66
C SER A 378 17.69 -4.75 9.81
N TYR A 379 16.81 -5.08 10.76
CA TYR A 379 17.12 -6.00 11.86
C TYR A 379 17.40 -7.43 11.36
N LEU A 380 16.56 -7.96 10.44
CA LEU A 380 16.80 -9.27 9.84
C LEU A 380 18.14 -9.33 9.09
N ALA A 381 18.46 -8.28 8.32
CA ALA A 381 19.73 -8.20 7.61
C ALA A 381 20.93 -8.09 8.56
N SER A 382 20.82 -7.34 9.67
CA SER A 382 21.92 -7.24 10.64
C SER A 382 22.19 -8.55 11.39
N GLU A 383 21.13 -9.29 11.75
CA GLU A 383 21.25 -10.53 12.52
C GLU A 383 21.60 -11.74 11.64
N LEU A 384 21.05 -11.80 10.42
CA LEU A 384 21.08 -12.98 9.56
C LEU A 384 21.78 -12.75 8.22
N GLY A 385 22.26 -11.54 7.96
CA GLY A 385 22.93 -11.14 6.71
C GLY A 385 21.96 -10.82 5.56
N GLU A 386 22.51 -10.29 4.46
CA GLU A 386 21.75 -9.84 3.27
C GLU A 386 20.92 -10.93 2.58
N HIS A 387 21.24 -12.21 2.81
CA HIS A 387 20.50 -13.36 2.28
C HIS A 387 19.61 -14.01 3.35
N TRP A 388 19.10 -13.24 4.33
CA TRP A 388 18.26 -13.77 5.42
C TRP A 388 17.04 -14.55 4.90
N TYR A 389 16.49 -14.19 3.74
CA TYR A 389 15.35 -14.87 3.11
C TYR A 389 15.66 -16.31 2.65
N ALA A 390 16.94 -16.70 2.64
CA ALA A 390 17.37 -18.06 2.34
C ALA A 390 17.79 -18.84 3.60
N ARG A 391 17.44 -18.35 4.80
CA ARG A 391 17.81 -18.96 6.08
C ARG A 391 16.57 -19.42 6.85
N GLU A 392 16.61 -20.65 7.37
CA GLU A 392 15.53 -21.18 8.21
C GLU A 392 15.36 -20.38 9.51
N GLU A 393 16.43 -19.77 10.02
CA GLU A 393 16.42 -18.88 11.17
C GLU A 393 15.46 -17.70 10.98
N ALA A 394 15.42 -17.12 9.78
CA ALA A 394 14.49 -16.05 9.48
C ALA A 394 13.05 -16.56 9.52
N GLY A 395 12.77 -17.72 8.90
CA GLY A 395 11.43 -18.30 8.96
C GLY A 395 11.01 -18.75 10.36
N LYS A 396 11.93 -19.15 11.25
CA LYS A 396 11.64 -19.40 12.66
C LYS A 396 11.24 -18.11 13.38
N LEU A 397 11.96 -17.02 13.11
CA LEU A 397 11.65 -15.70 13.67
C LEU A 397 10.28 -15.20 13.20
N LEU A 398 10.03 -15.23 11.89
CA LEU A 398 8.76 -14.80 11.31
C LEU A 398 7.59 -15.64 11.80
N ARG A 399 7.76 -16.96 11.92
CA ARG A 399 6.75 -17.83 12.55
C ARG A 399 6.42 -17.42 13.97
N ARG A 400 7.42 -17.07 14.78
CA ARG A 400 7.19 -16.59 16.15
C ARG A 400 6.36 -15.32 16.15
N LEU A 401 6.70 -14.36 15.29
CA LEU A 401 5.92 -13.11 15.14
C LEU A 401 4.48 -13.38 14.70
N TRP A 402 4.30 -14.13 13.61
CA TRP A 402 2.98 -14.41 13.04
C TRP A 402 2.10 -15.25 13.96
N SER A 403 2.68 -16.15 14.76
CA SER A 403 1.94 -17.01 15.70
C SER A 403 1.08 -16.24 16.70
N ARG A 404 1.43 -14.98 16.97
CA ARG A 404 0.73 -14.08 17.89
C ARG A 404 -0.53 -13.44 17.28
N GLY A 405 -0.83 -13.70 16.00
CA GLY A 405 -2.05 -13.20 15.35
C GLY A 405 -2.17 -11.68 15.43
N GLY A 406 -3.28 -11.18 16.00
CA GLY A 406 -3.57 -9.76 16.22
C GLY A 406 -3.08 -9.17 17.53
N GLU A 407 -2.39 -9.96 18.38
CA GLU A 407 -1.81 -9.43 19.61
C GLU A 407 -0.77 -8.32 19.36
N PRO A 408 0.17 -8.45 18.40
CA PRO A 408 1.22 -7.47 18.23
C PRO A 408 0.71 -6.07 17.94
N THR A 409 1.42 -5.08 18.50
CA THR A 409 1.29 -3.67 18.16
C THR A 409 2.50 -3.21 17.36
N VAL A 410 2.39 -2.06 16.68
CA VAL A 410 3.54 -1.43 16.01
C VAL A 410 4.69 -1.21 16.99
N ARG A 411 4.40 -0.74 18.20
CA ARG A 411 5.42 -0.49 19.23
C ARG A 411 6.14 -1.77 19.66
N GLU A 412 5.42 -2.88 19.77
CA GLU A 412 6.03 -4.18 20.09
C GLU A 412 6.93 -4.68 18.96
N LEU A 413 6.49 -4.59 17.71
CA LEU A 413 7.34 -4.97 16.57
C LEU A 413 8.60 -4.13 16.47
N LEU A 414 8.49 -2.82 16.70
CA LEU A 414 9.63 -1.92 16.75
C LEU A 414 10.59 -2.33 17.88
N SER A 415 10.07 -2.60 19.08
CA SER A 415 10.88 -3.01 20.23
C SER A 415 11.61 -4.33 19.98
N GLU A 416 10.95 -5.31 19.34
CA GLU A 416 11.57 -6.59 18.97
C GLU A 416 12.70 -6.40 17.93
N ALA A 417 12.57 -5.42 17.04
CA ALA A 417 13.60 -5.04 16.09
C ALA A 417 14.66 -4.07 16.65
N GLY A 418 14.63 -3.75 17.95
CA GLY A 418 15.60 -2.87 18.59
C GLY A 418 15.37 -1.36 18.40
N TYR A 419 14.16 -0.97 18.00
CA TYR A 419 13.78 0.44 17.80
C TYR A 419 12.81 0.94 18.86
N SER A 420 12.99 2.19 19.30
CA SER A 420 12.11 2.83 20.30
C SER A 420 10.94 3.60 19.69
N LYS A 421 10.98 3.90 18.38
CA LYS A 421 9.97 4.67 17.64
C LYS A 421 10.06 4.43 16.14
N LEU A 422 9.07 4.94 15.42
CA LEU A 422 9.09 5.01 13.95
C LEU A 422 10.31 5.82 13.47
N ASN A 423 11.07 5.26 12.55
CA ASN A 423 12.31 5.84 12.06
C ASN A 423 12.44 5.70 10.54
N ALA A 424 12.56 6.84 9.84
CA ALA A 424 12.72 6.86 8.39
C ALA A 424 14.12 6.49 7.89
N ARG A 425 15.13 6.42 8.77
CA ARG A 425 16.53 6.21 8.36
C ARG A 425 16.73 4.98 7.48
N PRO A 426 16.19 3.77 7.81
CA PRO A 426 16.37 2.60 6.93
C PRO A 426 15.82 2.81 5.52
N LEU A 427 14.68 3.50 5.36
CA LEU A 427 14.12 3.84 4.05
C LEU A 427 14.95 4.88 3.29
N ILE A 428 15.50 5.86 3.99
CA ILE A 428 16.38 6.89 3.38
C ILE A 428 17.65 6.23 2.82
N GLU A 429 18.30 5.36 3.60
CA GLU A 429 19.52 4.69 3.14
C GLU A 429 19.23 3.66 2.04
N GLU A 430 18.10 2.94 2.10
CA GLU A 430 17.63 2.10 0.99
C GLU A 430 17.44 2.91 -0.31
N ALA A 431 16.77 4.06 -0.24
CA ALA A 431 16.55 4.90 -1.41
C ALA A 431 17.87 5.41 -2.01
N LYS A 432 18.82 5.84 -1.17
CA LYS A 432 20.16 6.25 -1.64
C LYS A 432 20.90 5.09 -2.30
N MET A 433 20.91 3.92 -1.66
CA MET A 433 21.56 2.72 -2.21
C MET A 433 20.98 2.36 -3.59
N MET A 434 19.66 2.27 -3.70
CA MET A 434 19.01 1.88 -4.96
C MET A 434 19.16 2.92 -6.07
N ILE A 435 19.17 4.21 -5.72
CA ILE A 435 19.13 5.31 -6.71
C ILE A 435 20.54 5.85 -7.04
N GLU A 436 21.44 5.95 -6.07
CA GLU A 436 22.76 6.56 -6.26
C GLU A 436 23.84 5.57 -6.72
N GLU A 437 23.68 4.27 -6.49
CA GLU A 437 24.68 3.28 -6.92
C GLU A 437 24.91 3.33 -8.43
N LYS A 438 26.17 3.59 -8.81
CA LYS A 438 26.63 3.83 -10.18
C LYS A 438 26.99 2.53 -10.91
#